data_AF-A0A536HDS6-F1
#
_entry.id   AF-A0A536HDS6-F1
#
_cell.length_a   1.000
_cell.length_b   1.000
_cell.length_c   1.000
_cell.angle_alpha   90.00
_cell.angle_beta   90.00
_cell.angle_gamma   90.00
#
_symmetry.space_group_name_H-M   'P 1'
#
loop_
_entity.id
_entity.type
_entity.pdbx_description
1 polymer ?
#
loop_
_entity_poly.entity_id
_entity_poly.type
_entity_poly.pdbx_seq_one_letter_code
_entity_poly.pdbx_strand_id
1 'polypeptide(L)'
;MSKKNVNQNRKQGQANGKASSTSSTKQEQVNDKSINVTASKQEQTTKPGQMPSKADVTATTRTNDASSKQGQTKKPGQMPSKAGVTAATKMHRPGNKPLTRQAMKYERRMEEQQRRAAQQRRAARTRLITILGVVAAVVFIAALVSYLVVQARANTSQARTVFDPNYQPIDGVYCDQLEQSTYHHHVHLTVYIDGNAVTVPQNIGIATAGSSADCYYWLHTHATDGIIHVEAPNAGTFTLKDFLDIWQSFAASNGSQISYSTQLASSAGWTVYINGKKVNQDFSKVDISSDQAWHEAITIMYNSPNAKPDTTFNWQPGY
;
A
#
# COMPACT_ATOMS: atom_id res chain seq x y z
N MET A 1 86.20 -5.11 -12.12
CA MET A 1 87.07 -4.00 -12.57
C MET A 1 87.37 -4.17 -14.07
N SER A 2 87.66 -3.07 -14.78
CA SER A 2 88.18 -2.93 -16.17
C SER A 2 88.93 -4.12 -16.80
N LYS A 3 89.03 -4.35 -18.14
CA LYS A 3 88.54 -3.74 -19.40
C LYS A 3 89.16 -4.54 -20.59
N LYS A 4 88.55 -4.42 -21.79
CA LYS A 4 89.07 -4.85 -23.13
C LYS A 4 89.19 -6.39 -23.30
N ASN A 5 89.36 -7.02 -24.48
CA ASN A 5 89.40 -6.68 -25.94
C ASN A 5 89.07 -8.00 -26.72
N VAL A 6 88.78 -8.12 -28.03
CA VAL A 6 88.19 -7.28 -29.11
C VAL A 6 87.93 -8.22 -30.32
N ASN A 7 86.89 -8.01 -31.16
CA ASN A 7 86.97 -8.37 -32.59
C ASN A 7 85.99 -7.57 -33.49
N GLN A 8 86.27 -7.49 -34.80
CA GLN A 8 85.70 -6.54 -35.77
C GLN A 8 84.87 -7.19 -36.90
N ASN A 9 83.81 -6.51 -37.34
CA ASN A 9 83.53 -6.12 -38.75
C ASN A 9 82.19 -5.34 -38.81
N ARG A 10 82.11 -4.13 -39.40
CA ARG A 10 81.84 -3.83 -40.84
C ARG A 10 80.53 -4.48 -41.34
N LYS A 11 79.55 -3.76 -41.94
CA LYS A 11 79.53 -2.43 -42.60
C LYS A 11 78.15 -1.73 -42.48
N GLN A 12 78.16 -0.39 -42.61
CA GLN A 12 77.21 0.54 -43.29
C GLN A 12 75.76 0.02 -43.54
N GLY A 13 74.68 0.69 -43.15
CA GLY A 13 74.34 2.11 -43.38
C GLY A 13 73.34 2.20 -44.56
N GLN A 14 72.32 3.07 -44.63
CA GLN A 14 71.97 4.26 -43.82
C GLN A 14 70.46 4.57 -44.02
N ALA A 15 69.84 5.37 -43.15
CA ALA A 15 68.41 5.70 -43.20
C ALA A 15 68.08 7.01 -43.95
N ASN A 16 66.84 7.12 -44.45
CA ASN A 16 65.97 8.31 -44.67
C ASN A 16 64.94 7.97 -45.79
N GLY A 17 63.68 8.37 -45.78
CA GLY A 17 62.93 9.22 -44.84
C GLY A 17 62.26 10.41 -45.54
N LYS A 18 61.01 10.28 -46.00
CA LYS A 18 60.04 11.40 -46.15
C LYS A 18 58.63 10.92 -46.50
N ALA A 19 57.64 11.71 -46.10
CA ALA A 19 56.21 11.50 -46.37
C ALA A 19 55.72 12.31 -47.59
N SER A 20 54.57 11.91 -48.17
CA SER A 20 53.58 12.83 -48.75
C SER A 20 52.23 12.14 -48.95
N SER A 21 51.15 12.93 -48.92
CA SER A 21 49.77 12.61 -49.32
C SER A 21 49.66 12.35 -50.85
N THR A 22 48.53 11.93 -51.48
CA THR A 22 47.14 12.43 -51.34
C THR A 22 46.09 11.56 -52.10
N SER A 23 44.80 11.68 -51.70
CA SER A 23 43.54 11.66 -52.52
C SER A 23 43.01 10.41 -53.29
N SER A 24 41.90 9.89 -52.75
CA SER A 24 40.54 9.70 -53.35
C SER A 24 40.26 8.84 -54.61
N THR A 25 39.27 7.93 -54.48
CA THR A 25 38.05 7.71 -55.33
C THR A 25 37.14 6.76 -54.51
N LYS A 26 35.91 7.04 -54.03
CA LYS A 26 34.62 7.56 -54.55
C LYS A 26 33.71 6.51 -55.23
N GLN A 27 32.75 5.96 -54.47
CA GLN A 27 31.37 5.52 -54.81
C GLN A 27 30.71 5.05 -53.48
N GLU A 28 29.56 5.49 -52.96
CA GLU A 28 28.25 5.91 -53.53
C GLU A 28 27.42 4.66 -53.96
N GLN A 29 26.18 4.37 -53.50
CA GLN A 29 25.14 5.17 -52.81
C GLN A 29 24.11 4.31 -52.02
N VAL A 30 23.52 4.89 -50.95
CA VAL A 30 22.08 4.85 -50.51
C VAL A 30 21.23 3.56 -50.63
N ASN A 31 20.61 3.15 -49.52
CA ASN A 31 19.14 3.20 -49.43
C ASN A 31 18.64 3.45 -47.99
N ASP A 32 17.68 4.37 -47.85
CA ASP A 32 17.03 4.77 -46.61
C ASP A 32 15.57 4.32 -46.65
N LYS A 33 15.03 3.79 -45.53
CA LYS A 33 13.59 3.51 -45.43
C LYS A 33 13.06 3.42 -43.99
N SER A 34 12.86 4.60 -43.41
CA SER A 34 11.65 5.00 -42.66
C SER A 34 10.86 3.90 -41.93
N ILE A 35 10.88 3.98 -40.59
CA ILE A 35 9.96 3.30 -39.67
C ILE A 35 8.51 3.77 -39.91
N ASN A 36 7.55 2.85 -39.78
CA ASN A 36 6.16 3.17 -39.45
C ASN A 36 5.58 2.03 -38.59
N VAL A 37 5.66 2.16 -37.27
CA VAL A 37 5.00 1.25 -36.32
C VAL A 37 3.68 1.89 -35.91
N THR A 38 2.58 1.33 -36.40
CA THR A 38 1.23 1.78 -36.04
C THR A 38 0.88 1.33 -34.63
N ALA A 39 0.63 2.27 -33.72
CA ALA A 39 0.17 1.97 -32.36
C ALA A 39 -1.25 1.40 -32.37
N SER A 40 -1.42 0.16 -31.92
CA SER A 40 -2.73 -0.47 -31.70
C SER A 40 -3.19 -0.29 -30.26
N LYS A 41 -3.84 0.85 -29.99
CA LYS A 41 -4.61 1.11 -28.77
C LYS A 41 -5.80 0.14 -28.70
N GLN A 42 -5.88 -0.71 -27.67
CA GLN A 42 -7.13 -1.44 -27.36
C GLN A 42 -7.85 -0.78 -26.19
N GLU A 43 -9.06 -0.30 -26.49
CA GLU A 43 -9.95 0.43 -25.62
C GLU A 43 -11.21 -0.44 -25.48
N GLN A 44 -11.42 -1.10 -24.34
CA GLN A 44 -12.54 -2.02 -24.18
C GLN A 44 -13.75 -1.33 -23.51
N THR A 45 -14.79 -1.15 -24.32
CA THR A 45 -16.08 -0.56 -23.95
C THR A 45 -17.02 -1.61 -23.32
N THR A 46 -18.14 -1.16 -22.75
CA THR A 46 -19.03 -1.94 -21.86
C THR A 46 -20.39 -2.30 -22.48
N LYS A 47 -21.08 -3.29 -21.85
CA LYS A 47 -22.53 -3.66 -21.94
C LYS A 47 -23.01 -4.53 -23.14
N PRO A 48 -24.19 -5.22 -23.04
CA PRO A 48 -24.71 -5.97 -21.88
C PRO A 48 -25.49 -7.30 -22.20
N GLY A 49 -25.33 -8.33 -21.34
CA GLY A 49 -26.40 -9.21 -20.82
C GLY A 49 -27.09 -10.30 -21.68
N GLN A 50 -27.20 -11.52 -21.13
CA GLN A 50 -28.48 -12.27 -20.99
C GLN A 50 -28.38 -13.48 -20.03
N MET A 51 -29.51 -13.88 -19.42
CA MET A 51 -29.65 -15.03 -18.49
C MET A 51 -29.98 -16.35 -19.23
N PRO A 52 -29.88 -17.51 -18.56
CA PRO A 52 -31.11 -18.28 -18.28
C PRO A 52 -31.26 -18.78 -16.82
N SER A 53 -32.24 -19.67 -16.56
CA SER A 53 -32.99 -19.77 -15.30
C SER A 53 -33.07 -21.19 -14.67
N LYS A 54 -33.08 -21.23 -13.33
CA LYS A 54 -33.71 -22.19 -12.36
C LYS A 54 -33.89 -23.69 -12.68
N ALA A 55 -33.35 -24.54 -11.78
CA ALA A 55 -33.93 -25.73 -11.11
C ALA A 55 -32.80 -26.37 -10.24
N ASP A 56 -32.98 -27.17 -9.17
CA ASP A 56 -34.16 -27.57 -8.37
C ASP A 56 -33.71 -27.89 -6.91
N VAL A 57 -34.65 -28.27 -6.04
CA VAL A 57 -34.46 -28.64 -4.62
C VAL A 57 -34.01 -30.10 -4.43
N THR A 58 -33.15 -30.39 -3.44
CA THR A 58 -33.31 -31.45 -2.40
C THR A 58 -32.02 -31.61 -1.58
N ALA A 59 -32.11 -31.59 -0.25
CA ALA A 59 -31.01 -31.91 0.66
C ALA A 59 -31.36 -33.17 1.50
N THR A 60 -30.38 -34.06 1.67
CA THR A 60 -30.59 -35.45 2.13
C THR A 60 -30.49 -35.63 3.65
N THR A 61 -31.42 -36.41 4.21
CA THR A 61 -31.47 -36.85 5.61
C THR A 61 -30.48 -37.97 5.95
N ARG A 62 -29.76 -37.86 7.08
CA ARG A 62 -29.32 -38.97 7.97
C ARG A 62 -29.20 -38.42 9.42
N THR A 63 -30.11 -38.69 10.36
CA THR A 63 -30.28 -39.90 11.20
C THR A 63 -29.10 -40.23 12.12
N ASN A 64 -29.36 -40.25 13.44
CA ASN A 64 -28.75 -41.18 14.40
C ASN A 64 -29.66 -41.30 15.66
N ASP A 65 -29.89 -42.53 16.09
CA ASP A 65 -30.71 -42.94 17.25
C ASP A 65 -30.02 -42.58 18.60
N ALA A 66 -30.70 -42.04 19.61
CA ALA A 66 -31.64 -42.65 20.58
C ALA A 66 -31.00 -43.60 21.64
N SER A 67 -31.03 -43.21 22.94
CA SER A 67 -31.45 -44.11 24.04
C SER A 67 -31.69 -43.41 25.40
N SER A 68 -32.89 -43.66 25.94
CA SER A 68 -33.43 -43.60 27.32
C SER A 68 -32.79 -42.79 28.48
N LYS A 69 -33.65 -42.07 29.23
CA LYS A 69 -34.18 -42.55 30.54
C LYS A 69 -35.48 -41.80 30.95
N GLN A 70 -36.32 -42.45 31.76
CA GLN A 70 -37.68 -42.01 32.16
C GLN A 70 -37.69 -41.19 33.48
N GLY A 71 -38.76 -40.41 33.76
CA GLY A 71 -38.91 -39.74 35.08
C GLY A 71 -40.08 -38.77 35.36
N GLN A 72 -41.34 -39.19 35.21
CA GLN A 72 -42.53 -38.73 35.97
C GLN A 72 -43.02 -37.24 36.05
N THR A 73 -44.12 -36.98 35.31
CA THR A 73 -45.44 -36.41 35.78
C THR A 73 -45.68 -34.94 36.25
N LYS A 74 -46.90 -34.48 35.87
CA LYS A 74 -47.78 -33.40 36.38
C LYS A 74 -47.77 -31.99 35.71
N LYS A 75 -48.98 -31.61 35.31
CA LYS A 75 -49.55 -30.31 34.85
C LYS A 75 -50.68 -29.95 35.84
N PRO A 76 -51.41 -28.81 35.73
CA PRO A 76 -51.09 -27.46 35.23
C PRO A 76 -51.59 -26.33 36.20
N GLY A 77 -51.48 -25.05 35.79
CA GLY A 77 -52.15 -23.89 36.44
C GLY A 77 -51.35 -22.59 36.27
N GLN A 78 -51.54 -21.77 35.22
CA GLN A 78 -52.67 -20.88 34.87
C GLN A 78 -52.61 -19.50 35.57
N MET A 79 -52.49 -18.44 34.75
CA MET A 79 -52.36 -17.04 35.18
C MET A 79 -53.70 -16.44 35.65
N PRO A 80 -53.72 -15.51 36.61
CA PRO A 80 -54.88 -14.65 36.88
C PRO A 80 -54.93 -13.44 35.92
N SER A 81 -56.14 -13.08 35.51
CA SER A 81 -56.45 -12.07 34.50
C SER A 81 -56.71 -10.67 35.08
N LYS A 82 -56.68 -9.66 34.19
CA LYS A 82 -57.18 -8.30 34.48
C LYS A 82 -58.70 -8.33 34.73
N ALA A 83 -59.16 -7.70 35.82
CA ALA A 83 -60.49 -7.10 35.94
C ALA A 83 -60.46 -6.01 37.01
N GLY A 84 -61.17 -4.90 36.81
CA GLY A 84 -61.14 -3.78 37.78
C GLY A 84 -61.62 -2.42 37.28
N VAL A 85 -62.69 -2.37 36.47
CA VAL A 85 -63.43 -1.12 36.26
C VAL A 85 -64.50 -1.05 37.34
N THR A 86 -64.30 -0.20 38.35
CA THR A 86 -65.29 0.05 39.41
C THR A 86 -66.01 1.38 39.20
N ALA A 87 -67.29 1.41 39.57
CA ALA A 87 -68.24 2.42 39.14
C ALA A 87 -67.99 3.81 39.75
N ALA A 88 -68.29 4.86 38.97
CA ALA A 88 -68.32 6.23 39.46
C ALA A 88 -69.59 6.48 40.31
N THR A 89 -69.43 6.51 41.63
CA THR A 89 -70.51 6.86 42.57
C THR A 89 -70.99 8.29 42.33
N LYS A 90 -72.28 8.43 42.00
CA LYS A 90 -72.94 9.70 41.69
C LYS A 90 -73.17 10.51 42.98
N MET A 91 -72.17 11.29 43.41
CA MET A 91 -72.30 12.17 44.58
C MET A 91 -73.43 13.21 44.39
N HIS A 92 -74.34 13.26 45.35
CA HIS A 92 -75.35 14.31 45.44
C HIS A 92 -74.68 15.66 45.76
N ARG A 93 -74.96 16.67 44.95
CA ARG A 93 -74.46 18.04 45.14
C ARG A 93 -75.37 18.78 46.13
N PRO A 94 -74.91 19.22 47.31
CA PRO A 94 -75.75 19.97 48.24
C PRO A 94 -76.16 21.33 47.63
N GLY A 95 -77.35 21.79 48.01
CA GLY A 95 -78.04 22.90 47.34
C GLY A 95 -77.32 24.24 47.37
N ASN A 96 -77.50 25.01 46.29
CA ASN A 96 -76.95 26.35 46.11
C ASN A 96 -77.47 27.34 47.17
N LYS A 97 -76.70 27.57 48.24
CA LYS A 97 -76.72 28.85 48.95
C LYS A 97 -75.65 29.75 48.32
N PRO A 98 -75.93 31.04 48.02
CA PRO A 98 -74.91 31.92 47.45
C PRO A 98 -73.77 32.11 48.45
N LEU A 99 -72.57 31.66 48.08
CA LEU A 99 -71.35 31.83 48.86
C LEU A 99 -71.13 33.33 49.14
N THR A 100 -70.77 33.66 50.36
CA THR A 100 -70.44 35.05 50.72
C THR A 100 -69.28 35.55 49.85
N ARG A 101 -69.24 36.86 49.54
CA ARG A 101 -68.20 37.45 48.67
C ARG A 101 -66.76 37.16 49.15
N GLN A 102 -66.57 36.87 50.43
CA GLN A 102 -65.28 36.47 51.02
C GLN A 102 -64.93 35.01 50.71
N ALA A 103 -65.88 34.07 50.81
CA ALA A 103 -65.67 32.66 50.47
C ALA A 103 -65.31 32.48 48.99
N MET A 104 -66.04 33.14 48.08
CA MET A 104 -65.72 33.17 46.64
C MET A 104 -64.30 33.70 46.35
N LYS A 105 -63.81 34.68 47.13
CA LYS A 105 -62.43 35.22 47.04
C LYS A 105 -61.37 34.29 47.65
N TYR A 106 -61.76 33.34 48.50
CA TYR A 106 -60.84 32.33 49.05
C TYR A 106 -60.73 31.15 48.07
N GLU A 107 -61.85 30.62 47.58
CA GLU A 107 -61.89 29.55 46.58
C GLU A 107 -61.14 29.93 45.30
N ARG A 108 -61.37 31.13 44.74
CA ARG A 108 -60.60 31.60 43.56
C ARG A 108 -59.08 31.61 43.81
N ARG A 109 -58.62 32.00 45.00
CA ARG A 109 -57.19 32.00 45.35
C ARG A 109 -56.64 30.58 45.49
N MET A 110 -57.41 29.64 46.05
CA MET A 110 -57.03 28.23 46.12
C MET A 110 -57.01 27.57 44.74
N GLU A 111 -57.97 27.86 43.87
CA GLU A 111 -57.95 27.42 42.46
C GLU A 111 -56.74 27.98 41.71
N GLU A 112 -56.43 29.27 41.86
CA GLU A 112 -55.24 29.86 41.25
C GLU A 112 -53.94 29.21 41.75
N GLN A 113 -53.82 28.92 43.05
CA GLN A 113 -52.68 28.19 43.60
C GLN A 113 -52.60 26.76 43.04
N GLN A 114 -53.71 26.04 42.96
CA GLN A 114 -53.75 24.69 42.36
C GLN A 114 -53.38 24.72 40.87
N ARG A 115 -53.86 25.70 40.10
CA ARG A 115 -53.49 25.89 38.68
C ARG A 115 -52.00 26.18 38.52
N ARG A 116 -51.43 27.07 39.35
CA ARG A 116 -49.98 27.37 39.35
C ARG A 116 -49.15 26.13 39.72
N ALA A 117 -49.55 25.38 40.75
CA ALA A 117 -48.88 24.13 41.14
C ALA A 117 -48.99 23.04 40.05
N ALA A 118 -50.13 22.92 39.37
CA ALA A 118 -50.31 22.01 38.25
C ALA A 118 -49.46 22.41 37.03
N GLN A 119 -49.36 23.71 36.72
CA GLN A 119 -48.47 24.22 35.68
C GLN A 119 -47.00 23.95 36.00
N GLN A 120 -46.56 24.21 37.24
CA GLN A 120 -45.20 23.89 37.70
C GLN A 120 -44.89 22.39 37.60
N ARG A 121 -45.82 21.51 38.01
CA ARG A 121 -45.67 20.04 37.87
C ARG A 121 -45.60 19.60 36.40
N ARG A 122 -46.36 20.22 35.50
CA ARG A 122 -46.27 19.97 34.06
C ARG A 122 -44.91 20.43 33.50
N ALA A 123 -44.49 21.65 33.82
CA ALA A 123 -43.20 22.21 33.39
C ALA A 123 -41.98 21.43 33.92
N ALA A 124 -42.03 20.94 35.15
CA ALA A 124 -40.99 20.09 35.72
C ALA A 124 -40.90 18.73 35.00
N ARG A 125 -42.05 18.10 34.69
CA ARG A 125 -42.10 16.85 33.93
C ARG A 125 -41.60 17.03 32.50
N THR A 126 -42.01 18.09 31.79
CA THR A 126 -41.52 18.34 30.43
C THR A 126 -40.01 18.64 30.43
N ARG A 127 -39.51 19.45 31.38
CA ARG A 127 -38.05 19.69 31.54
C ARG A 127 -37.27 18.40 31.74
N LEU A 128 -37.72 17.51 32.63
CA LEU A 128 -37.07 16.22 32.86
C LEU A 128 -37.07 15.35 31.58
N ILE A 129 -38.21 15.27 30.88
CA ILE A 129 -38.30 14.51 29.61
C ILE A 129 -37.38 15.10 28.54
N THR A 130 -37.28 16.43 28.40
CA THR A 130 -36.36 17.06 27.45
C THR A 130 -34.89 16.81 27.82
N ILE A 131 -34.52 16.86 29.11
CA ILE A 131 -33.15 16.58 29.55
C ILE A 131 -32.79 15.12 29.25
N LEU A 132 -33.66 14.16 29.61
CA LEU A 132 -33.45 12.74 29.33
C LEU A 132 -33.39 12.46 27.81
N GLY A 133 -34.22 13.13 27.00
CA GLY A 133 -34.19 13.04 25.55
C GLY A 133 -32.88 13.55 24.93
N VAL A 134 -32.38 14.70 25.41
CA VAL A 134 -31.09 15.25 24.97
C VAL A 134 -29.93 14.34 25.38
N VAL A 135 -29.91 13.84 26.62
CA VAL A 135 -28.88 12.90 27.08
C VAL A 135 -28.90 11.61 26.26
N ALA A 136 -30.09 11.03 25.99
CA ALA A 136 -30.22 9.84 25.16
C ALA A 136 -29.74 10.09 23.72
N ALA A 137 -30.05 11.25 23.12
CA ALA A 137 -29.57 11.62 21.80
C ALA A 137 -28.05 11.77 21.75
N VAL A 138 -27.42 12.42 22.75
CA VAL A 138 -25.95 12.55 22.83
C VAL A 138 -25.28 11.19 22.97
N VAL A 139 -25.79 10.29 23.82
CA VAL A 139 -25.27 8.93 23.98
C VAL A 139 -25.41 8.13 22.67
N PHE A 140 -26.55 8.25 21.98
CA PHE A 140 -26.76 7.58 20.70
C PHE A 140 -25.81 8.08 19.60
N ILE A 141 -25.59 9.40 19.51
CA ILE A 141 -24.63 10.00 18.57
C ILE A 141 -23.21 9.55 18.90
N ALA A 142 -22.80 9.55 20.17
CA ALA A 142 -21.47 9.09 20.58
C ALA A 142 -21.24 7.60 20.27
N ALA A 143 -22.25 6.75 20.49
CA ALA A 143 -22.20 5.34 20.12
C ALA A 143 -22.13 5.14 18.60
N LEU A 144 -22.90 5.92 17.81
CA LEU A 144 -22.88 5.87 16.35
C LEU A 144 -21.52 6.33 15.79
N VAL A 145 -20.96 7.44 16.29
CA VAL A 145 -19.62 7.90 15.90
C VAL A 145 -18.56 6.86 16.27
N SER A 146 -18.64 6.26 17.46
CA SER A 146 -17.73 5.19 17.88
C SER A 146 -17.83 3.97 16.95
N TYR A 147 -19.05 3.55 16.59
CA TYR A 147 -19.28 2.45 15.65
C TYR A 147 -18.74 2.77 14.24
N LEU A 148 -18.94 3.99 13.74
CA LEU A 148 -18.41 4.41 12.44
C LEU A 148 -16.88 4.49 12.44
N VAL A 149 -16.25 4.93 13.53
CA VAL A 149 -14.78 4.91 13.68
C VAL A 149 -14.25 3.48 13.74
N VAL A 150 -14.92 2.56 14.44
CA VAL A 150 -14.55 1.14 14.47
C VAL A 150 -14.72 0.49 13.09
N GLN A 151 -15.81 0.78 12.37
CA GLN A 151 -16.01 0.30 11.00
C GLN A 151 -14.99 0.89 10.02
N ALA A 152 -14.65 2.18 10.13
CA ALA A 152 -13.61 2.80 9.30
C ALA A 152 -12.23 2.17 9.55
N ARG A 153 -11.94 1.76 10.80
CA ARG A 153 -10.72 1.01 11.16
C ARG A 153 -10.77 -0.46 10.74
N ALA A 154 -11.94 -1.11 10.77
CA ALA A 154 -12.12 -2.46 10.24
C ALA A 154 -12.02 -2.51 8.70
N ASN A 155 -12.34 -1.41 8.03
CA ASN A 155 -12.10 -1.18 6.60
C ASN A 155 -10.69 -0.65 6.29
N THR A 156 -9.81 -0.49 7.30
CA THR A 156 -8.37 -0.36 7.03
C THR A 156 -7.90 -1.71 6.57
N SER A 157 -7.64 -1.81 5.26
CA SER A 157 -7.38 -3.03 4.50
C SER A 157 -6.71 -4.11 5.34
N GLN A 158 -7.40 -5.24 5.54
CA GLN A 158 -6.70 -6.50 5.72
C GLN A 158 -5.72 -6.59 4.55
N ALA A 159 -4.42 -6.57 4.85
CA ALA A 159 -3.40 -6.68 3.82
C ALA A 159 -3.73 -7.92 3.00
N ARG A 160 -4.10 -7.74 1.73
CA ARG A 160 -4.27 -8.86 0.80
C ARG A 160 -2.92 -9.55 0.85
N THR A 161 -2.90 -10.77 1.36
CA THR A 161 -1.70 -11.59 1.40
C THR A 161 -1.41 -12.05 -0.03
N VAL A 162 -0.88 -11.13 -0.84
CA VAL A 162 -0.32 -11.42 -2.15
C VAL A 162 1.08 -11.95 -1.93
N PHE A 163 1.14 -13.18 -1.43
CA PHE A 163 2.35 -13.97 -1.50
C PHE A 163 2.06 -15.15 -2.42
N ASP A 164 2.77 -15.19 -3.53
CA ASP A 164 2.89 -16.43 -4.29
C ASP A 164 3.80 -17.38 -3.49
N PRO A 165 3.36 -18.60 -3.14
CA PRO A 165 4.17 -19.52 -2.33
C PRO A 165 5.48 -19.96 -3.02
N ASN A 166 5.60 -19.80 -4.34
CA ASN A 166 6.80 -20.08 -5.10
C ASN A 166 7.87 -18.97 -4.96
N TYR A 167 7.48 -17.75 -4.58
CA TYR A 167 8.34 -16.57 -4.51
C TYR A 167 8.35 -15.97 -3.09
N GLN A 168 9.23 -16.52 -2.26
CA GLN A 168 9.35 -16.15 -0.84
C GLN A 168 9.93 -14.73 -0.67
N PRO A 169 9.42 -13.91 0.26
CA PRO A 169 9.92 -12.55 0.48
C PRO A 169 11.42 -12.51 0.81
N ILE A 170 12.12 -11.53 0.23
CA ILE A 170 13.55 -11.29 0.46
C ILE A 170 13.67 -9.99 1.26
N ASP A 171 14.27 -10.04 2.45
CA ASP A 171 14.34 -8.92 3.41
C ASP A 171 12.99 -8.23 3.72
N GLY A 172 11.87 -8.93 3.54
CA GLY A 172 10.53 -8.39 3.73
C GLY A 172 9.97 -7.64 2.51
N VAL A 173 10.66 -7.69 1.37
CA VAL A 173 10.15 -7.29 0.05
C VAL A 173 9.42 -8.47 -0.56
N TYR A 174 8.16 -8.28 -0.95
CA TYR A 174 7.29 -9.34 -1.48
C TYR A 174 7.19 -9.25 -3.01
N CYS A 175 6.84 -10.38 -3.63
CA CYS A 175 6.53 -10.48 -5.06
C CYS A 175 5.02 -10.40 -5.28
N ASP A 176 4.55 -9.39 -6.04
CA ASP A 176 3.14 -9.16 -6.38
C ASP A 176 2.89 -9.40 -7.88
N GLN A 177 1.69 -9.83 -8.25
CA GLN A 177 1.32 -10.11 -9.64
C GLN A 177 1.21 -8.85 -10.50
N LEU A 178 1.20 -7.67 -9.88
CA LEU A 178 1.09 -6.37 -10.53
C LEU A 178 2.13 -5.38 -9.98
N GLU A 179 2.71 -4.61 -10.90
CA GLU A 179 3.40 -3.35 -10.65
C GLU A 179 2.48 -2.39 -9.85
N GLN A 180 2.98 -1.81 -8.76
CA GLN A 180 2.17 -1.10 -7.76
C GLN A 180 2.32 0.42 -7.88
N SER A 181 1.30 1.06 -8.46
CA SER A 181 1.26 2.53 -8.66
C SER A 181 0.88 3.36 -7.42
N THR A 182 0.57 2.73 -6.28
CA THR A 182 0.13 3.46 -5.06
C THR A 182 1.31 4.10 -4.33
N TYR A 183 2.44 3.40 -4.27
CA TYR A 183 3.69 3.91 -3.76
C TYR A 183 4.77 3.51 -4.75
N HIS A 184 5.20 4.48 -5.55
CA HIS A 184 5.97 4.28 -6.78
C HIS A 184 7.06 5.35 -6.88
N HIS A 185 8.33 4.95 -6.70
CA HIS A 185 9.50 5.81 -6.87
C HIS A 185 10.50 5.14 -7.83
N HIS A 186 11.34 5.94 -8.50
CA HIS A 186 12.42 5.42 -9.33
C HIS A 186 13.79 5.90 -8.84
N VAL A 187 14.76 5.01 -8.82
CA VAL A 187 16.14 5.31 -8.36
C VAL A 187 17.14 4.80 -9.38
N HIS A 188 17.94 5.69 -9.95
CA HIS A 188 19.02 5.31 -10.87
C HIS A 188 20.29 4.94 -10.09
N LEU A 189 20.72 3.68 -10.19
CA LEU A 189 21.91 3.15 -9.53
C LEU A 189 23.08 2.99 -10.52
N THR A 190 24.16 3.74 -10.30
CA THR A 190 25.46 3.50 -10.94
C THR A 190 26.41 2.82 -9.97
N VAL A 191 27.06 1.75 -10.45
CA VAL A 191 28.03 0.96 -9.69
C VAL A 191 29.40 1.07 -10.35
N TYR A 192 30.44 1.43 -9.59
CA TYR A 192 31.84 1.32 -10.01
C TYR A 192 32.62 0.35 -9.13
N ILE A 193 33.38 -0.56 -9.75
CA ILE A 193 34.28 -1.51 -9.10
C ILE A 193 35.64 -1.44 -9.79
N ASP A 194 36.70 -1.20 -9.01
CA ASP A 194 38.10 -1.12 -9.47
C ASP A 194 38.30 -0.13 -10.65
N GLY A 195 37.53 0.97 -10.63
CA GLY A 195 37.52 2.02 -11.66
C GLY A 195 36.61 1.76 -12.86
N ASN A 196 36.00 0.58 -12.98
CA ASN A 196 35.15 0.19 -14.09
C ASN A 196 33.66 0.31 -13.73
N ALA A 197 32.84 0.80 -14.66
CA ALA A 197 31.39 0.79 -14.50
C ALA A 197 30.87 -0.66 -14.59
N VAL A 198 30.00 -1.04 -13.66
CA VAL A 198 29.33 -2.34 -13.62
C VAL A 198 27.89 -2.14 -14.04
N THR A 199 27.45 -2.88 -15.05
CA THR A 199 26.06 -2.87 -15.50
C THR A 199 25.16 -3.46 -14.42
N VAL A 200 24.08 -2.75 -14.07
CA VAL A 200 22.96 -3.33 -13.33
C VAL A 200 22.11 -4.11 -14.33
N PRO A 201 21.93 -5.44 -14.19
CA PRO A 201 21.10 -6.22 -15.10
C PRO A 201 19.63 -5.80 -15.16
N GLN A 202 19.00 -6.09 -16.29
CA GLN A 202 17.55 -6.16 -16.43
C GLN A 202 16.98 -7.38 -15.69
N ASN A 203 15.67 -7.37 -15.41
CA ASN A 203 14.90 -8.46 -14.83
C ASN A 203 15.36 -8.88 -13.41
N ILE A 204 16.07 -8.01 -12.68
CA ILE A 204 16.24 -8.20 -11.23
C ILE A 204 14.87 -8.09 -10.60
N GLY A 205 14.49 -9.04 -9.74
CA GLY A 205 13.19 -9.00 -9.06
C GLY A 205 11.98 -9.32 -9.94
N ILE A 206 12.15 -9.66 -11.22
CA ILE A 206 11.04 -10.05 -12.10
C ILE A 206 11.00 -11.58 -12.21
N ALA A 207 10.12 -12.21 -11.45
CA ALA A 207 9.90 -13.64 -11.52
C ALA A 207 9.15 -14.01 -12.81
N THR A 208 9.63 -14.99 -13.57
CA THR A 208 9.03 -15.38 -14.86
C THR A 208 8.60 -16.83 -14.92
N ALA A 209 7.42 -17.08 -15.48
CA ALA A 209 6.90 -18.40 -15.83
C ALA A 209 6.88 -18.54 -17.37
N GLY A 210 7.93 -19.11 -17.94
CA GLY A 210 8.11 -19.19 -19.39
C GLY A 210 8.52 -17.84 -19.98
N SER A 211 7.69 -17.26 -20.85
CA SER A 211 7.96 -15.98 -21.53
C SER A 211 7.27 -14.76 -20.90
N SER A 212 6.55 -14.95 -19.79
CA SER A 212 5.80 -13.90 -19.09
C SER A 212 6.32 -13.72 -17.67
N ALA A 213 6.26 -12.49 -17.16
CA ALA A 213 6.36 -12.25 -15.72
C ALA A 213 5.16 -12.91 -15.00
N ASP A 214 5.44 -13.56 -13.88
CA ASP A 214 4.46 -14.18 -12.99
C ASP A 214 4.22 -13.28 -11.77
N CYS A 215 5.30 -12.66 -11.25
CA CYS A 215 5.23 -11.59 -10.28
C CYS A 215 6.48 -10.69 -10.31
N TYR A 216 6.36 -9.52 -9.70
CA TYR A 216 7.39 -8.50 -9.56
C TYR A 216 7.64 -8.28 -8.07
N TYR A 217 8.89 -8.39 -7.63
CA TYR A 217 9.27 -7.88 -6.32
C TYR A 217 9.09 -6.36 -6.31
N TRP A 218 8.67 -5.78 -5.18
CA TRP A 218 8.50 -4.33 -5.07
C TRP A 218 9.77 -3.53 -5.40
N LEU A 219 10.94 -4.18 -5.38
CA LEU A 219 12.21 -3.64 -5.88
C LEU A 219 12.65 -4.46 -7.10
N HIS A 220 12.63 -3.87 -8.30
CA HIS A 220 12.96 -4.58 -9.54
C HIS A 220 13.57 -3.68 -10.63
N THR A 221 14.04 -4.27 -11.73
CA THR A 221 14.54 -3.56 -12.92
C THR A 221 13.93 -4.12 -14.22
N HIS A 222 13.48 -3.25 -15.13
CA HIS A 222 13.03 -3.68 -16.46
C HIS A 222 14.15 -3.73 -17.51
N ALA A 223 15.22 -2.97 -17.32
CA ALA A 223 16.27 -2.77 -18.32
C ALA A 223 17.67 -2.71 -17.69
N THR A 224 18.70 -2.66 -18.54
CA THR A 224 20.10 -2.50 -18.11
C THR A 224 20.52 -1.04 -17.98
N ASP A 225 19.56 -0.14 -17.73
CA ASP A 225 19.75 1.31 -17.61
C ASP A 225 20.01 1.77 -16.17
N GLY A 226 20.00 0.85 -15.20
CA GLY A 226 20.24 1.14 -13.79
C GLY A 226 19.02 1.66 -13.03
N ILE A 227 17.83 1.75 -13.64
CA ILE A 227 16.62 2.21 -12.96
C ILE A 227 16.04 1.09 -12.09
N ILE A 228 16.09 1.30 -10.78
CA ILE A 228 15.38 0.53 -9.77
C ILE A 228 13.97 1.11 -9.66
N HIS A 229 12.97 0.26 -9.87
CA HIS A 229 11.57 0.51 -9.58
C HIS A 229 11.31 0.19 -8.12
N VAL A 230 10.69 1.11 -7.38
CA VAL A 230 10.31 0.96 -5.97
C VAL A 230 8.79 1.09 -5.89
N GLU A 231 8.12 -0.05 -6.03
CA GLU A 231 6.68 -0.17 -6.31
C GLU A 231 6.01 -1.09 -5.29
N ALA A 232 5.43 -0.50 -4.24
CA ALA A 232 4.85 -1.24 -3.11
C ALA A 232 3.35 -0.89 -2.91
N PRO A 233 2.56 -1.77 -2.27
CA PRO A 233 1.14 -1.51 -2.01
C PRO A 233 0.91 -0.38 -0.97
N ASN A 234 1.93 -0.03 -0.18
CA ASN A 234 1.92 1.06 0.79
C ASN A 234 3.34 1.65 0.90
N ALA A 235 3.45 2.89 1.39
CA ALA A 235 4.73 3.45 1.79
C ALA A 235 5.42 2.58 2.86
N GLY A 236 6.73 2.40 2.72
CA GLY A 236 7.58 1.63 3.62
C GLY A 236 9.00 2.18 3.59
N THR A 237 9.92 1.54 4.32
CA THR A 237 11.35 1.84 4.25
C THR A 237 12.03 0.73 3.48
N PHE A 238 12.55 1.05 2.30
CA PHE A 238 13.35 0.19 1.45
C PHE A 238 14.76 0.76 1.33
N THR A 239 15.75 -0.12 1.37
CA THR A 239 17.16 0.25 1.28
C THR A 239 17.80 -0.35 0.03
N LEU A 240 18.92 0.23 -0.38
CA LEU A 240 19.76 -0.33 -1.43
C LEU A 240 20.26 -1.75 -1.07
N LYS A 241 20.32 -2.13 0.21
CA LYS A 241 20.62 -3.52 0.61
C LYS A 241 19.53 -4.46 0.12
N ASP A 242 18.26 -4.13 0.36
CA ASP A 242 17.13 -5.01 0.07
C ASP A 242 17.05 -5.31 -1.44
N PHE A 243 17.34 -4.30 -2.27
CA PHE A 243 17.51 -4.48 -3.72
C PHE A 243 18.72 -5.37 -4.08
N LEU A 244 19.88 -5.18 -3.43
CA LEU A 244 21.09 -5.95 -3.71
C LEU A 244 20.97 -7.43 -3.30
N ASP A 245 20.22 -7.74 -2.24
CA ASP A 245 19.91 -9.13 -1.85
C ASP A 245 18.92 -9.79 -2.82
N ILE A 246 17.94 -9.05 -3.34
CA ILE A 246 17.08 -9.52 -4.45
C ILE A 246 17.94 -9.81 -5.69
N TRP A 247 18.82 -8.90 -6.08
CA TRP A 247 19.76 -9.11 -7.19
C TRP A 247 20.65 -10.35 -6.95
N GLN A 248 21.21 -10.52 -5.74
CA GLN A 248 22.03 -11.69 -5.41
C GLN A 248 21.23 -12.99 -5.51
N SER A 249 20.00 -13.02 -4.99
CA SER A 249 19.09 -14.17 -5.06
C SER A 249 18.71 -14.53 -6.52
N PHE A 250 18.42 -13.51 -7.33
CA PHE A 250 18.10 -13.68 -8.75
C PHE A 250 19.32 -14.15 -9.56
N ALA A 251 20.53 -13.68 -9.26
CA ALA A 251 21.77 -14.17 -9.87
C ALA A 251 22.08 -15.63 -9.48
N ALA A 252 21.76 -16.04 -8.24
CA ALA A 252 21.93 -17.41 -7.79
C ALA A 252 20.93 -18.40 -8.42
N SER A 253 19.71 -17.94 -8.73
CA SER A 253 18.60 -18.78 -9.23
C SER A 253 18.44 -18.81 -10.76
N ASN A 254 18.71 -17.70 -11.46
CA ASN A 254 18.59 -17.61 -12.93
C ASN A 254 19.87 -18.00 -13.70
N GLY A 255 20.88 -18.51 -12.99
CA GLY A 255 22.16 -18.90 -13.58
C GLY A 255 22.88 -17.72 -14.24
N SER A 256 23.62 -17.98 -15.33
CA SER A 256 24.48 -16.97 -15.99
C SER A 256 23.73 -15.82 -16.68
N GLN A 257 22.40 -15.73 -16.58
CA GLN A 257 21.62 -14.65 -17.20
C GLN A 257 21.66 -13.33 -16.42
N ILE A 258 21.78 -13.40 -15.08
CA ILE A 258 21.88 -12.22 -14.21
C ILE A 258 23.24 -12.26 -13.51
N SER A 259 24.15 -11.38 -13.92
CA SER A 259 25.48 -11.26 -13.31
C SER A 259 25.41 -10.51 -11.99
N TYR A 260 26.10 -11.00 -10.95
CA TYR A 260 26.26 -10.30 -9.67
C TYR A 260 27.73 -10.28 -9.25
N SER A 261 28.22 -9.14 -8.76
CA SER A 261 29.63 -8.97 -8.37
C SER A 261 29.83 -9.27 -6.89
N THR A 262 30.81 -10.08 -6.52
CA THR A 262 30.99 -10.53 -5.13
C THR A 262 31.34 -9.40 -4.16
N GLN A 263 31.91 -8.29 -4.63
CA GLN A 263 32.14 -7.08 -3.85
C GLN A 263 30.84 -6.43 -3.35
N LEU A 264 29.69 -6.63 -4.03
CA LEU A 264 28.39 -6.11 -3.61
C LEU A 264 27.81 -6.88 -2.40
N ALA A 265 28.32 -8.08 -2.11
CA ALA A 265 27.93 -8.85 -0.92
C ALA A 265 28.55 -8.33 0.39
N SER A 266 29.36 -7.26 0.34
CA SER A 266 29.93 -6.62 1.52
C SER A 266 29.91 -5.09 1.37
N SER A 267 29.44 -4.42 2.42
CA SER A 267 29.32 -2.95 2.42
C SER A 267 30.59 -2.19 2.77
N ALA A 268 31.64 -2.89 3.21
CA ALA A 268 32.91 -2.29 3.58
C ALA A 268 33.71 -1.80 2.35
N GLY A 269 34.35 -0.63 2.46
CA GLY A 269 35.26 -0.10 1.44
C GLY A 269 34.60 0.71 0.31
N TRP A 270 33.29 0.92 0.38
CA TRP A 270 32.54 1.69 -0.61
C TRP A 270 32.49 3.19 -0.28
N THR A 271 32.56 4.04 -1.31
CA THR A 271 32.12 5.44 -1.23
C THR A 271 30.75 5.57 -1.90
N VAL A 272 29.84 6.30 -1.26
CA VAL A 272 28.46 6.48 -1.70
C VAL A 272 28.19 7.96 -2.01
N TYR A 273 27.45 8.21 -3.08
CA TYR A 273 26.95 9.51 -3.49
C TYR A 273 25.44 9.45 -3.74
N ILE A 274 24.73 10.50 -3.34
CA ILE A 274 23.31 10.72 -3.66
C ILE A 274 23.21 12.08 -4.36
N ASN A 275 22.69 12.11 -5.59
CA ASN A 275 22.58 13.29 -6.44
C ASN A 275 23.91 14.09 -6.48
N GLY A 276 25.01 13.38 -6.76
CA GLY A 276 26.39 13.90 -6.83
C GLY A 276 27.04 14.25 -5.49
N LYS A 277 26.32 14.23 -4.37
CA LYS A 277 26.84 14.60 -3.05
C LYS A 277 27.32 13.35 -2.31
N LYS A 278 28.59 13.35 -1.88
CA LYS A 278 29.14 12.26 -1.06
C LYS A 278 28.42 12.21 0.28
N VAL A 279 27.92 11.03 0.65
CA VAL A 279 27.29 10.78 1.95
C VAL A 279 28.22 9.95 2.84
N ASN A 280 28.16 10.18 4.15
CA ASN A 280 28.93 9.43 5.14
C ASN A 280 28.08 8.30 5.73
N GLN A 281 27.60 7.41 4.86
CA GLN A 281 26.84 6.23 5.26
C GLN A 281 27.25 5.02 4.43
N ASP A 282 27.08 3.85 5.05
CA ASP A 282 27.21 2.54 4.44
C ASP A 282 26.13 2.36 3.35
N PHE A 283 26.46 1.76 2.19
CA PHE A 283 25.49 1.64 1.10
C PHE A 283 24.26 0.82 1.52
N SER A 284 24.42 -0.15 2.43
CA SER A 284 23.33 -1.01 2.94
C SER A 284 22.34 -0.28 3.85
N LYS A 285 22.57 1.02 4.09
CA LYS A 285 21.71 1.94 4.84
C LYS A 285 21.24 3.12 4.00
N VAL A 286 21.54 3.13 2.70
CA VAL A 286 20.96 4.11 1.78
C VAL A 286 19.50 3.77 1.58
N ASP A 287 18.65 4.67 2.05
CA ASP A 287 17.21 4.67 1.78
C ASP A 287 16.98 4.90 0.27
N ILE A 288 16.15 4.07 -0.36
CA ILE A 288 15.69 4.20 -1.75
C ILE A 288 14.18 4.44 -1.84
N SER A 289 13.56 4.69 -0.68
CA SER A 289 12.13 4.94 -0.44
C SER A 289 11.84 6.39 0.01
N SER A 290 12.80 7.29 -0.24
CA SER A 290 12.75 8.71 0.09
C SER A 290 11.48 9.39 -0.45
N ASP A 291 10.60 9.82 0.45
CA ASP A 291 9.37 10.57 0.11
C ASP A 291 9.65 12.00 -0.41
N GLN A 292 10.92 12.42 -0.34
CA GLN A 292 11.39 13.76 -0.68
C GLN A 292 11.65 13.93 -2.18
N ALA A 293 11.78 12.83 -2.92
CA ALA A 293 11.91 12.83 -4.37
C ALA A 293 11.27 11.56 -5.00
N TRP A 294 10.54 11.76 -6.09
CA TRP A 294 10.09 10.67 -6.96
C TRP A 294 11.26 9.98 -7.67
N HIS A 295 12.39 10.67 -7.75
CA HIS A 295 13.55 10.38 -8.58
C HIS A 295 14.86 10.69 -7.83
N GLU A 296 15.72 9.69 -7.64
CA GLU A 296 17.07 9.90 -7.09
C GLU A 296 18.15 9.22 -7.95
N ALA A 297 19.35 9.81 -8.01
CA ALA A 297 20.53 9.21 -8.61
C ALA A 297 21.53 8.81 -7.52
N ILE A 298 21.85 7.53 -7.43
CA ILE A 298 22.78 6.96 -6.45
C ILE A 298 24.00 6.43 -7.19
N THR A 299 25.20 6.78 -6.73
CA THR A 299 26.44 6.16 -7.21
C THR A 299 27.19 5.51 -6.06
N ILE A 300 27.50 4.22 -6.19
CA ILE A 300 28.36 3.48 -5.27
C ILE A 300 29.69 3.12 -5.95
N MET A 301 30.80 3.31 -5.22
CA MET A 301 32.15 3.18 -5.74
C MET A 301 33.04 2.34 -4.83
N TYR A 302 33.48 1.17 -5.30
CA TYR A 302 34.51 0.35 -4.67
C TYR A 302 35.85 0.55 -5.37
N ASN A 303 36.91 0.89 -4.64
CA ASN A 303 38.27 1.07 -5.15
C ASN A 303 38.37 1.90 -6.46
N SER A 304 37.55 2.94 -6.59
CA SER A 304 37.35 3.69 -7.85
C SER A 304 37.70 5.18 -7.71
N PRO A 305 38.96 5.55 -7.36
CA PRO A 305 39.33 6.93 -7.01
C PRO A 305 39.22 7.95 -8.15
N ASN A 306 39.17 7.48 -9.40
CA ASN A 306 39.05 8.32 -10.60
C ASN A 306 37.64 8.33 -11.21
N ALA A 307 36.71 7.52 -10.70
CA ALA A 307 35.32 7.52 -11.15
C ALA A 307 34.62 8.82 -10.71
N LYS A 308 33.62 9.24 -11.49
CA LYS A 308 32.81 10.42 -11.18
C LYS A 308 31.39 9.98 -10.82
N PRO A 309 30.80 10.52 -9.75
CA PRO A 309 29.42 10.21 -9.41
C PRO A 309 28.47 10.91 -10.37
N ASP A 310 27.28 10.33 -10.53
CA ASP A 310 26.20 11.00 -11.24
C ASP A 310 25.72 12.17 -10.41
N THR A 311 25.71 13.37 -11.00
CA THR A 311 25.15 14.57 -10.37
C THR A 311 23.64 14.66 -10.55
N THR A 312 23.13 14.05 -11.63
CA THR A 312 21.74 14.08 -12.10
C THR A 312 21.52 12.90 -13.05
N PHE A 313 20.32 12.32 -13.09
CA PHE A 313 19.89 11.41 -14.15
C PHE A 313 18.81 12.06 -15.03
N ASN A 314 18.77 11.71 -16.32
CA ASN A 314 17.84 12.30 -17.30
C ASN A 314 16.63 11.39 -17.54
N TRP A 315 15.68 11.44 -16.61
CA TRP A 315 14.42 10.70 -16.64
C TRP A 315 13.66 10.98 -17.94
N GLN A 316 13.31 9.90 -18.66
CA GLN A 316 12.51 10.01 -19.87
C GLN A 316 11.03 10.25 -19.51
N PRO A 317 10.22 10.83 -20.42
CA PRO A 317 8.79 10.94 -20.19
C PRO A 317 8.16 9.57 -19.97
N GLY A 318 7.55 9.35 -18.81
CA GLY A 318 6.96 8.07 -18.40
C GLY A 318 7.49 7.52 -17.06
N TYR A 319 8.58 8.10 -16.54
CA TYR A 319 9.10 7.87 -15.18
C TYR A 319 8.68 8.95 -14.20
#